data_AF-A0A346SIQ2-F1
#
_entry.id   AF-A0A346SIQ2-F1
#
_cell.length_a   1.000
_cell.length_b   1.000
_cell.length_c   1.000
_cell.angle_alpha   90.00
_cell.angle_beta   90.00
_cell.angle_gamma   90.00
#
_symmetry.space_group_name_H-M   'P 1'
#
loop_
_entity.id
_entity.type
_entity.pdbx_description
1 polymer ?
#
loop_
_entity_poly.entity_id
_entity_poly.type
_entity_poly.pdbx_seq_one_letter_code
_entity_poly.pdbx_strand_id
1 'polypeptide(L)'
;MTVEKLQSGQSDPKIILIGLNRCATTSFHKLFQNSGIPSVHWEDDQGKNLALRMVTNIAMGRRPLDGFGAIRAFTDIAFVNSRFMLDGARFFRELHAAYPDAFFLLNTRNRDDWIASRANHSGGRYLERCCKANGQTADEVKRGWAHMYDVHHSEVEAFFDDNPRFLRFDIDQDDPQNLADLLSPDFDVNIAHWGHYNRGASDRARTG
;
A
#
# COMPACT_ATOMS: atom_id res chain seq x y z
N MET A 1 -32.95 -24.38 26.77
CA MET A 1 -31.62 -24.35 26.12
C MET A 1 -31.24 -22.90 25.96
N THR A 2 -30.38 -22.40 26.82
CA THR A 2 -29.83 -21.05 26.77
C THR A 2 -28.80 -21.03 25.64
N VAL A 3 -29.03 -20.20 24.62
CA VAL A 3 -28.03 -19.96 23.58
C VAL A 3 -26.96 -19.10 24.22
N GLU A 4 -25.83 -19.71 24.57
CA GLU A 4 -24.62 -18.96 24.91
C GLU A 4 -24.26 -18.10 23.69
N LYS A 5 -24.35 -16.78 23.83
CA LYS A 5 -23.70 -15.87 22.90
C LYS A 5 -22.20 -16.19 22.99
N LEU A 6 -21.67 -16.81 21.95
CA LEU A 6 -20.24 -16.85 21.69
C LEU A 6 -19.71 -15.42 21.85
N GLN A 7 -18.83 -15.22 22.84
CA GLN A 7 -18.10 -13.97 22.98
C GLN A 7 -17.42 -13.71 21.63
N SER A 8 -17.71 -12.55 21.04
CA SER A 8 -17.05 -12.07 19.83
C SER A 8 -15.54 -12.19 20.05
N GLY A 9 -14.86 -13.02 19.26
CA GLY A 9 -13.40 -13.07 19.26
C GLY A 9 -12.84 -11.66 19.13
N GLN A 10 -11.76 -11.39 19.85
CA GLN A 10 -11.06 -10.11 19.79
C GLN A 10 -10.79 -9.76 18.31
N SER A 11 -11.26 -8.58 17.87
CA SER A 11 -11.03 -8.10 16.51
C SER A 11 -9.52 -8.12 16.21
N ASP A 12 -9.15 -8.53 14.99
CA ASP A 12 -7.76 -8.53 14.52
C ASP A 12 -7.60 -7.55 13.35
N PRO A 13 -7.97 -6.26 13.56
CA PRO A 13 -8.06 -5.29 12.49
C PRO A 13 -6.70 -5.12 11.82
N LYS A 14 -6.74 -4.81 10.53
CA LYS A 14 -5.54 -4.61 9.70
C LYS A 14 -5.58 -3.22 9.11
N ILE A 15 -4.41 -2.69 8.80
CA ILE A 15 -4.24 -1.48 8.01
C ILE A 15 -3.69 -1.94 6.67
N ILE A 16 -4.46 -1.73 5.60
CA ILE A 16 -4.12 -2.20 4.27
C ILE A 16 -3.98 -0.98 3.36
N LEU A 17 -2.74 -0.68 2.99
CA LEU A 17 -2.41 0.41 2.09
C LEU A 17 -2.63 -0.07 0.65
N ILE A 18 -3.65 0.49 0.01
CA ILE A 18 -4.10 0.12 -1.34
C ILE A 18 -3.80 1.22 -2.37
N GLY A 19 -3.04 2.25 -2.04
CA GLY A 19 -2.49 3.16 -3.05
C GLY A 19 -1.26 2.58 -3.74
N LEU A 20 -0.99 3.10 -4.95
CA LEU A 20 0.11 2.63 -5.78
C LEU A 20 1.47 2.97 -5.16
N ASN A 21 2.50 2.22 -5.54
CA ASN A 21 3.86 2.49 -5.11
C ASN A 21 4.26 3.94 -5.48
N ARG A 22 5.24 4.51 -4.77
CA ARG A 22 5.69 5.92 -4.95
C ARG A 22 4.71 7.00 -4.46
N CYS A 23 3.62 6.62 -3.82
CA CYS A 23 2.76 7.53 -3.04
C CYS A 23 3.11 7.49 -1.53
N ALA A 24 4.40 7.65 -1.17
CA ALA A 24 4.89 7.61 0.22
C ALA A 24 4.69 6.29 0.99
N THR A 25 4.64 5.13 0.30
CA THR A 25 4.48 3.80 0.92
C THR A 25 5.48 3.51 2.05
N THR A 26 6.74 3.91 1.91
CA THR A 26 7.77 3.79 2.97
C THR A 26 7.52 4.72 4.15
N SER A 27 6.94 5.91 3.93
CA SER A 27 6.61 6.84 5.02
C SER A 27 5.49 6.29 5.89
N PHE A 28 4.44 5.71 5.29
CA PHE A 28 3.42 4.97 6.03
C PHE A 28 4.01 3.81 6.82
N HIS A 29 4.86 2.99 6.19
CA HIS A 29 5.54 1.90 6.88
C HIS A 29 6.31 2.38 8.13
N LYS A 30 7.07 3.47 8.01
CA LYS A 30 7.84 4.04 9.12
C LYS A 30 6.96 4.66 10.19
N LEU A 31 5.89 5.35 9.82
CA LEU A 31 4.89 5.84 10.76
C LEU A 31 4.34 4.69 11.62
N PHE A 32 3.91 3.60 10.99
CA PHE A 32 3.34 2.46 11.71
C PHE A 32 4.38 1.76 12.59
N GLN A 33 5.56 1.46 12.05
CA GLN A 33 6.64 0.83 12.83
C GLN A 33 7.02 1.66 14.06
N ASN A 34 7.20 2.97 13.90
CA ASN A 34 7.62 3.85 14.98
C ASN A 34 6.50 4.11 16.00
N SER A 35 5.23 3.93 15.60
CA SER A 35 4.07 3.93 16.50
C SER A 35 3.85 2.57 17.20
N GLY A 36 4.76 1.60 17.03
CA GLY A 36 4.65 0.28 17.64
C GLY A 36 3.68 -0.67 16.93
N ILE A 37 3.20 -0.32 15.74
CA ILE A 37 2.28 -1.15 14.94
C ILE A 37 3.11 -2.07 14.04
N PRO A 38 3.02 -3.41 14.19
CA PRO A 38 3.77 -4.34 13.35
C PRO A 38 3.41 -4.16 11.88
N SER A 39 4.40 -3.77 11.07
CA SER A 39 4.20 -3.43 9.65
C SER A 39 5.17 -4.19 8.75
N VAL A 40 4.67 -4.64 7.61
CA VAL A 40 5.45 -5.21 6.50
C VAL A 40 5.42 -4.27 5.29
N HIS A 41 6.52 -4.19 4.55
CA HIS A 41 6.70 -3.30 3.41
C HIS A 41 7.35 -4.08 2.26
N TRP A 42 6.56 -4.41 1.23
CA TRP A 42 6.86 -5.23 0.03
C TRP A 42 7.52 -6.62 0.24
N GLU A 43 8.23 -6.86 1.34
CA GLU A 43 8.97 -8.07 1.67
C GLU A 43 8.96 -8.30 3.19
N ASP A 44 8.88 -9.57 3.60
CA ASP A 44 8.98 -9.97 5.01
C ASP A 44 10.43 -10.13 5.48
N ASP A 45 10.61 -10.43 6.77
CA ASP A 45 11.92 -10.62 7.40
C ASP A 45 12.71 -11.82 6.84
N GLN A 46 12.06 -12.73 6.12
CA GLN A 46 12.67 -13.88 5.46
C GLN A 46 13.01 -13.60 3.98
N GLY A 47 12.81 -12.37 3.51
CA GLY A 47 13.06 -12.02 2.12
C GLY A 47 11.98 -12.49 1.15
N LYS A 48 10.76 -12.82 1.62
CA LYS A 48 9.66 -13.23 0.76
C LYS A 48 8.78 -12.03 0.42
N ASN A 49 8.56 -11.81 -0.87
CA ASN A 49 7.73 -10.71 -1.34
C ASN A 49 6.26 -10.88 -0.95
N LEU A 50 5.69 -9.81 -0.40
CA LEU A 50 4.32 -9.71 0.10
C LEU A 50 3.29 -9.96 -1.02
N ALA A 51 3.42 -9.29 -2.16
CA ALA A 51 2.45 -9.40 -3.25
C ALA A 51 2.41 -10.81 -3.85
N LEU A 52 3.57 -11.46 -4.01
CA LEU A 52 3.65 -12.84 -4.50
C LEU A 52 3.02 -13.84 -3.54
N ARG A 53 3.27 -13.71 -2.23
CA ARG A 53 2.59 -14.53 -1.20
C ARG A 53 1.09 -14.31 -1.23
N MET A 54 0.66 -13.06 -1.35
CA MET A 54 -0.75 -12.71 -1.40
C MET A 54 -1.48 -13.37 -2.56
N VAL A 55 -0.95 -13.25 -3.78
CA VAL A 55 -1.55 -13.88 -4.97
C VAL A 55 -1.51 -15.41 -4.88
N THR A 56 -0.46 -15.98 -4.30
CA THR A 56 -0.37 -17.43 -4.06
C THR A 56 -1.47 -17.88 -3.09
N ASN A 57 -1.70 -17.15 -1.99
CA ASN A 57 -2.77 -17.44 -1.05
C ASN A 57 -4.14 -17.39 -1.74
N ILE A 58 -4.42 -16.33 -2.50
CA ILE A 58 -5.68 -16.18 -3.25
C ILE A 58 -5.86 -17.36 -4.23
N ALA A 59 -4.83 -17.71 -4.99
CA ALA A 59 -4.87 -18.83 -5.94
C ALA A 59 -5.09 -20.19 -5.26
N MET A 60 -4.69 -20.33 -3.99
CA MET A 60 -4.91 -21.53 -3.18
C MET A 60 -6.23 -21.50 -2.38
N GLY A 61 -7.08 -20.48 -2.56
CA GLY A 61 -8.34 -20.32 -1.80
C GLY A 61 -8.13 -19.96 -0.32
N ARG A 62 -6.96 -19.43 0.04
CA ARG A 62 -6.62 -18.94 1.39
C ARG A 62 -6.88 -17.45 1.50
N ARG A 63 -6.92 -16.90 2.72
CA ARG A 63 -7.05 -15.44 2.87
C ARG A 63 -5.77 -14.76 2.33
N PRO A 64 -5.88 -13.60 1.66
CA PRO A 64 -4.75 -12.95 1.00
C PRO A 64 -3.51 -12.78 1.91
N LEU A 65 -3.70 -12.42 3.17
CA LEU A 65 -2.63 -12.12 4.13
C LEU A 65 -2.37 -13.28 5.11
N ASP A 66 -2.73 -14.51 4.75
CA ASP A 66 -2.41 -15.69 5.56
C ASP A 66 -0.89 -15.90 5.69
N GLY A 67 -0.48 -16.29 6.90
CA GLY A 67 0.90 -16.50 7.29
C GLY A 67 1.66 -15.23 7.67
N PHE A 68 1.03 -14.05 7.74
CA PHE A 68 1.66 -12.82 8.22
C PHE A 68 1.48 -12.59 9.74
N GLY A 69 0.87 -13.54 10.45
CA GLY A 69 0.89 -13.62 11.92
C GLY A 69 0.50 -12.32 12.63
N ALA A 70 1.44 -11.77 13.40
CA ALA A 70 1.27 -10.55 14.20
C ALA A 70 1.28 -9.24 13.40
N ILE A 71 1.54 -9.28 12.08
CA ILE A 71 1.52 -8.08 11.25
C ILE A 71 0.11 -7.48 11.22
N ARG A 72 0.06 -6.15 11.37
CA ARG A 72 -1.17 -5.35 11.35
C ARG A 72 -1.21 -4.42 10.15
N ALA A 73 -0.08 -3.85 9.72
CA ALA A 73 -0.03 -2.90 8.62
C ALA A 73 0.71 -3.45 7.38
N PHE A 74 0.07 -3.39 6.23
CA PHE A 74 0.58 -3.90 4.96
C PHE A 74 0.76 -2.75 3.97
N THR A 75 2.00 -2.51 3.56
CA THR A 75 2.36 -1.38 2.69
C THR A 75 3.15 -1.84 1.47
N ASP A 76 3.04 -1.09 0.37
CA ASP A 76 3.74 -1.36 -0.90
C ASP A 76 3.55 -2.80 -1.37
N ILE A 77 2.29 -3.21 -1.53
CA ILE A 77 1.92 -4.54 -1.99
C ILE A 77 2.19 -4.63 -3.50
N ALA A 78 3.47 -4.67 -3.89
CA ALA A 78 3.90 -4.68 -5.28
C ALA A 78 5.06 -5.64 -5.52
N PHE A 79 5.20 -6.07 -6.77
CA PHE A 79 6.33 -6.86 -7.25
C PHE A 79 6.66 -6.49 -8.70
N VAL A 80 7.95 -6.40 -9.00
CA VAL A 80 8.45 -6.21 -10.37
C VAL A 80 9.71 -7.03 -10.61
N ASN A 81 9.74 -7.72 -11.73
CA ASN A 81 10.98 -8.24 -12.31
C ASN A 81 10.97 -8.00 -13.83
N SER A 82 11.91 -8.61 -14.55
CA SER A 82 12.01 -8.44 -16.01
C SER A 82 10.98 -9.25 -16.81
N ARG A 83 10.12 -10.05 -16.15
CA ARG A 83 9.14 -10.94 -16.78
C ARG A 83 7.71 -10.47 -16.57
N PHE A 84 7.40 -9.93 -15.41
CA PHE A 84 6.06 -9.44 -15.09
C PHE A 84 6.09 -8.40 -13.97
N MET A 85 4.95 -7.73 -13.82
CA MET A 85 4.64 -6.80 -12.75
C MET A 85 3.36 -7.24 -12.05
N LEU A 86 3.28 -6.97 -10.77
CA LEU A 86 2.11 -7.23 -9.95
C LEU A 86 1.90 -6.06 -9.02
N ASP A 87 0.77 -5.37 -9.20
CA ASP A 87 0.29 -4.35 -8.28
C ASP A 87 -0.80 -4.98 -7.40
N GLY A 88 -0.40 -5.51 -6.25
CA GLY A 88 -1.29 -6.19 -5.30
C GLY A 88 -2.39 -5.29 -4.74
N ALA A 89 -2.18 -3.97 -4.76
CA ALA A 89 -3.23 -2.99 -4.47
C ALA A 89 -4.49 -3.16 -5.35
N ARG A 90 -4.39 -3.74 -6.56
CA ARG A 90 -5.54 -4.02 -7.43
C ARG A 90 -6.49 -5.09 -6.88
N PHE A 91 -6.06 -5.88 -5.90
CA PHE A 91 -6.87 -6.93 -5.25
C PHE A 91 -7.66 -6.39 -4.04
N PHE A 92 -7.99 -5.10 -4.03
CA PHE A 92 -8.64 -4.44 -2.89
C PHE A 92 -10.02 -5.05 -2.58
N ARG A 93 -10.73 -5.62 -3.57
CA ARG A 93 -12.02 -6.28 -3.37
C ARG A 93 -11.86 -7.60 -2.63
N GLU A 94 -10.86 -8.40 -3.01
CA GLU A 94 -10.50 -9.66 -2.36
C GLU A 94 -9.96 -9.41 -0.95
N LEU A 95 -9.16 -8.36 -0.78
CA LEU A 95 -8.67 -7.92 0.53
C LEU A 95 -9.85 -7.50 1.43
N HIS A 96 -10.77 -6.67 0.95
CA HIS A 96 -11.95 -6.26 1.72
C HIS A 96 -12.87 -7.43 2.05
N ALA A 97 -13.14 -8.32 1.10
CA ALA A 97 -13.95 -9.51 1.33
C ALA A 97 -13.34 -10.44 2.39
N ALA A 98 -12.01 -10.56 2.42
CA ALA A 98 -11.30 -11.40 3.39
C ALA A 98 -11.07 -10.71 4.75
N TYR A 99 -11.07 -9.38 4.81
CA TYR A 99 -10.80 -8.56 6.00
C TYR A 99 -11.79 -7.37 6.08
N PRO A 100 -13.09 -7.61 6.34
CA PRO A 100 -14.11 -6.57 6.34
C PRO A 100 -13.99 -5.56 7.50
N ASP A 101 -13.22 -5.89 8.53
CA ASP A 101 -12.91 -5.04 9.68
C ASP A 101 -11.59 -4.26 9.52
N ALA A 102 -10.88 -4.44 8.41
CA ALA A 102 -9.65 -3.71 8.13
C ALA A 102 -9.90 -2.24 7.74
N PHE A 103 -8.92 -1.40 8.06
CA PHE A 103 -8.80 -0.06 7.51
C PHE A 103 -8.10 -0.09 6.16
N PHE A 104 -8.69 0.60 5.18
CA PHE A 104 -8.19 0.70 3.82
C PHE A 104 -7.73 2.12 3.55
N LEU A 105 -6.47 2.26 3.14
CA LEU A 105 -5.85 3.57 2.90
C LEU A 105 -5.48 3.69 1.42
N LEU A 106 -6.14 4.59 0.70
CA LEU A 106 -5.76 4.99 -0.65
C LEU A 106 -4.82 6.20 -0.57
N ASN A 107 -3.53 5.93 -0.41
CA ASN A 107 -2.49 6.96 -0.49
C ASN A 107 -2.28 7.39 -1.95
N THR A 108 -2.36 8.70 -2.19
CA THR A 108 -2.37 9.30 -3.53
C THR A 108 -1.51 10.57 -3.56
N ARG A 109 -1.29 11.13 -4.75
CA ARG A 109 -0.59 12.41 -4.99
C ARG A 109 -0.99 12.98 -6.35
N ASN A 110 -0.36 14.07 -6.80
CA ASN A 110 -0.51 14.48 -8.20
C ASN A 110 -0.03 13.38 -9.18
N ARG A 111 -0.86 13.03 -10.17
CA ARG A 111 -0.58 11.92 -11.12
C ARG A 111 0.72 12.11 -11.89
N ASP A 112 1.00 13.31 -12.38
CA ASP A 112 2.17 13.55 -13.22
C ASP A 112 3.46 13.50 -12.37
N ASP A 113 3.41 14.01 -11.13
CA ASP A 113 4.48 13.85 -10.14
C ASP A 113 4.69 12.38 -9.76
N TRP A 114 3.62 11.60 -9.66
CA TRP A 114 3.69 10.16 -9.45
C TRP A 114 4.38 9.45 -10.61
N ILE A 115 4.00 9.73 -11.87
CA ILE A 115 4.64 9.17 -13.07
C ILE A 115 6.13 9.51 -13.09
N ALA A 116 6.49 10.77 -12.82
CA ALA A 116 7.88 11.21 -12.76
C ALA A 116 8.66 10.50 -11.64
N SER A 117 8.06 10.37 -10.45
CA SER A 117 8.65 9.66 -9.31
C SER A 117 8.86 8.17 -9.57
N ARG A 118 7.90 7.52 -10.26
CA ARG A 118 7.97 6.10 -10.64
C ARG A 118 8.98 5.87 -11.76
N ALA A 119 9.05 6.77 -12.73
CA ALA A 119 10.05 6.74 -13.79
C ALA A 119 11.48 6.86 -13.25
N ASN A 120 11.71 7.75 -12.28
CA ASN A 120 13.02 7.93 -11.65
C ASN A 120 13.36 6.87 -10.58
N HIS A 121 12.43 5.96 -10.25
CA HIS A 121 12.65 5.00 -9.19
C HIS A 121 13.84 4.07 -9.49
N SER A 122 14.69 3.86 -8.49
CA SER A 122 15.96 3.15 -8.62
C SER A 122 16.91 3.77 -9.67
N GLY A 123 16.82 5.07 -9.90
CA GLY A 123 17.63 5.81 -10.88
C GLY A 123 17.26 5.46 -12.33
N GLY A 124 15.97 5.26 -12.62
CA GLY A 124 15.48 4.88 -13.95
C GLY A 124 15.34 3.36 -14.17
N ARG A 125 16.05 2.54 -13.38
CA ARG A 125 16.05 1.07 -13.52
C ARG A 125 14.68 0.44 -13.36
N TYR A 126 13.76 1.06 -12.62
CA TYR A 126 12.38 0.56 -12.53
C TYR A 126 11.65 0.67 -13.87
N LEU A 127 11.67 1.85 -14.50
CA LEU A 127 11.11 2.07 -15.83
C LEU A 127 11.72 1.11 -16.86
N GLU A 128 13.05 0.93 -16.84
CA GLU A 128 13.72 -0.03 -17.73
C GLU A 128 13.20 -1.46 -17.57
N ARG A 129 12.95 -1.91 -16.32
CA ARG A 129 12.36 -3.24 -16.07
C ARG A 129 10.94 -3.33 -16.61
N CYS A 130 10.14 -2.29 -16.43
CA CYS A 130 8.76 -2.24 -16.94
C CYS A 130 8.74 -2.29 -18.48
N CYS A 131 9.60 -1.52 -19.15
CA CYS A 131 9.76 -1.58 -20.60
C CYS A 131 10.11 -3.00 -21.06
N LYS A 132 11.06 -3.66 -20.38
CA LYS A 132 11.48 -5.03 -20.70
C LYS A 132 10.37 -6.06 -20.45
N ALA A 133 9.66 -5.96 -19.33
CA ALA A 133 8.60 -6.90 -18.97
C ALA A 133 7.43 -6.86 -19.96
N ASN A 134 7.12 -5.69 -20.52
CA ASN A 134 5.98 -5.50 -21.41
C ASN A 134 6.34 -5.46 -22.91
N GLY A 135 7.62 -5.42 -23.27
CA GLY A 135 8.07 -5.16 -24.64
C GLY A 135 7.66 -3.77 -25.16
N GLN A 136 7.61 -2.78 -24.27
CA GLN A 136 7.09 -1.43 -24.54
C GLN A 136 8.20 -0.37 -24.48
N THR A 137 7.98 0.74 -25.17
CA THR A 137 8.76 1.97 -25.02
C THR A 137 8.46 2.68 -23.70
N ALA A 138 9.35 3.59 -23.28
CA ALA A 138 9.16 4.38 -22.06
C ALA A 138 7.85 5.18 -22.08
N ASP A 139 7.47 5.75 -23.22
CA ASP A 139 6.25 6.55 -23.33
C ASP A 139 4.99 5.70 -23.29
N GLU A 140 5.02 4.50 -23.88
CA GLU A 140 3.93 3.53 -23.76
C GLU A 140 3.74 3.08 -22.31
N VAL A 141 4.82 2.76 -21.60
CA VAL A 141 4.78 2.41 -20.17
C VAL A 141 4.19 3.56 -19.35
N LYS A 142 4.64 4.80 -19.56
CA LYS A 142 4.11 5.97 -18.84
C LYS A 142 2.64 6.23 -19.13
N ARG A 143 2.18 6.08 -20.39
CA ARG A 143 0.75 6.16 -20.73
C ARG A 143 -0.05 5.05 -20.05
N GLY A 144 0.48 3.83 -20.02
CA GLY A 144 -0.12 2.71 -19.30
C GLY A 144 -0.23 2.97 -17.80
N TRP A 145 0.79 3.57 -17.19
CA TRP A 145 0.76 3.99 -15.79
C TRP A 145 -0.30 5.08 -15.54
N ALA A 146 -0.40 6.09 -16.40
CA ALA A 146 -1.42 7.13 -16.27
C ALA A 146 -2.85 6.52 -16.27
N HIS A 147 -3.12 5.63 -17.23
CA HIS A 147 -4.40 4.93 -17.28
C HIS A 147 -4.64 4.04 -16.05
N MET A 148 -3.63 3.27 -15.63
CA MET A 148 -3.68 2.45 -14.42
C MET A 148 -4.00 3.29 -13.18
N TYR A 149 -3.39 4.47 -13.07
CA TYR A 149 -3.61 5.39 -11.97
C TYR A 149 -5.07 5.82 -11.91
N ASP A 150 -5.59 6.38 -13.00
CA ASP A 150 -6.94 6.92 -13.06
C ASP A 150 -7.99 5.83 -12.79
N VAL A 151 -7.82 4.65 -13.41
CA VAL A 151 -8.74 3.51 -13.21
C VAL A 151 -8.71 3.02 -11.77
N HIS A 152 -7.52 2.83 -11.19
CA HIS A 152 -7.42 2.30 -9.82
C HIS A 152 -8.04 3.24 -8.80
N HIS A 153 -7.78 4.55 -8.89
CA HIS A 153 -8.36 5.51 -7.96
C HIS A 153 -9.88 5.57 -8.09
N SER A 154 -10.40 5.65 -9.32
CA SER A 154 -11.83 5.67 -9.58
C SER A 154 -12.54 4.41 -9.05
N GLU A 155 -11.97 3.22 -9.30
CA GLU A 155 -12.57 1.95 -8.86
C GLU A 155 -12.54 1.77 -7.33
N VAL A 156 -11.47 2.23 -6.66
CA VAL A 156 -11.34 2.16 -5.20
C VAL A 156 -12.29 3.14 -4.54
N GLU A 157 -12.30 4.40 -4.97
CA GLU A 157 -13.18 5.43 -4.42
C GLU A 157 -14.66 5.04 -4.59
N ALA A 158 -15.05 4.54 -5.77
CA ALA A 158 -16.41 4.07 -6.00
C ALA A 158 -16.78 2.81 -5.18
N PHE A 159 -15.81 1.97 -4.82
CA PHE A 159 -16.09 0.75 -4.06
C PHE A 159 -16.17 0.98 -2.56
N PHE A 160 -15.33 1.86 -2.03
CA PHE A 160 -15.28 2.20 -0.61
C PHE A 160 -16.12 3.43 -0.27
N ASP A 161 -16.98 3.86 -1.20
CA ASP A 161 -17.98 4.89 -0.94
C ASP A 161 -18.76 4.55 0.34
N ASP A 162 -18.91 5.54 1.22
CA ASP A 162 -19.50 5.39 2.56
C ASP A 162 -18.86 4.36 3.52
N ASN A 163 -17.68 3.78 3.20
CA ASN A 163 -17.02 2.86 4.12
C ASN A 163 -16.32 3.64 5.26
N PRO A 164 -16.73 3.46 6.54
CA PRO A 164 -16.20 4.24 7.67
C PRO A 164 -14.74 3.89 8.02
N ARG A 165 -14.19 2.81 7.45
CA ARG A 165 -12.80 2.37 7.63
C ARG A 165 -11.94 2.65 6.40
N PHE A 166 -12.41 3.50 5.48
CA PHE A 166 -11.66 3.91 4.30
C PHE A 166 -11.20 5.37 4.42
N LEU A 167 -9.98 5.65 3.94
CA LEU A 167 -9.47 7.01 3.77
C LEU A 167 -8.66 7.12 2.48
N ARG A 168 -9.06 8.07 1.63
CA ARG A 168 -8.20 8.61 0.58
C ARG A 168 -7.28 9.67 1.22
N PHE A 169 -5.97 9.49 1.09
CA PHE A 169 -4.97 10.35 1.70
C PHE A 169 -4.01 10.91 0.63
N ASP A 170 -4.14 12.19 0.31
CA ASP A 170 -3.22 12.93 -0.54
C ASP A 170 -1.97 13.33 0.23
N ILE A 171 -0.84 12.67 -0.07
CA ILE A 171 0.40 12.85 0.69
C ILE A 171 1.00 14.26 0.58
N ASP A 172 0.56 15.06 -0.39
CA ASP A 172 1.07 16.41 -0.64
C ASP A 172 0.18 17.48 0.05
N GLN A 173 -1.05 17.14 0.49
CA GLN A 173 -2.05 18.11 0.96
C GLN A 173 -2.71 17.76 2.29
N ASP A 174 -2.89 16.48 2.59
CA ASP A 174 -3.70 16.06 3.74
C ASP A 174 -2.90 16.08 5.04
N ASP A 175 -3.60 16.42 6.13
CA ASP A 175 -3.05 16.40 7.48
C ASP A 175 -2.93 14.94 7.98
N PRO A 176 -1.74 14.48 8.42
CA PRO A 176 -1.56 13.17 9.05
C PRO A 176 -2.49 12.91 10.24
N GLN A 177 -3.03 13.94 10.87
CA GLN A 177 -4.03 13.78 11.93
C GLN A 177 -5.30 13.05 11.42
N ASN A 178 -5.72 13.27 10.17
CA ASN A 178 -6.88 12.56 9.59
C ASN A 178 -6.67 11.03 9.57
N LEU A 179 -5.43 10.59 9.34
CA LEU A 179 -5.06 9.19 9.38
C LEU A 179 -5.10 8.63 10.81
N ALA A 180 -4.57 9.37 11.79
CA ALA A 180 -4.60 8.97 13.18
C ALA A 180 -6.02 8.89 13.73
N ASP A 181 -6.87 9.85 13.39
CA ASP A 181 -8.28 9.89 13.81
C ASP A 181 -9.05 8.68 13.28
N LEU A 182 -8.89 8.35 11.98
CA LEU A 182 -9.50 7.14 11.39
C LEU A 182 -9.08 5.87 12.14
N LEU A 183 -7.79 5.75 12.46
CA LEU A 183 -7.20 4.52 13.01
C LEU A 183 -7.38 4.39 14.53
N SER A 184 -7.72 5.48 15.21
CA SER A 184 -7.86 5.58 16.68
C SER A 184 -8.77 4.53 17.37
N PRO A 185 -9.80 3.94 16.72
CA PRO A 185 -10.58 2.89 17.37
C PRO A 185 -9.78 1.64 17.73
N ASP A 186 -8.72 1.34 16.96
CA ASP A 186 -7.98 0.08 17.07
C ASP A 186 -6.44 0.27 17.14
N PHE A 187 -5.93 1.45 16.78
CA PHE A 187 -4.50 1.74 16.70
C PHE A 187 -4.16 3.12 17.27
N ASP A 188 -3.09 3.18 18.05
CA ASP A 188 -2.46 4.43 18.49
C ASP A 188 -1.38 4.83 17.47
N VAL A 189 -1.65 5.86 16.67
CA VAL A 189 -0.73 6.35 15.63
C VAL A 189 -0.13 7.68 16.07
N ASN A 190 1.19 7.68 16.28
CA ASN A 190 1.90 8.90 16.65
C ASN A 190 2.35 9.66 15.39
N ILE A 191 1.58 10.68 15.00
CA ILE A 191 1.85 11.49 13.81
C ILE A 191 3.19 12.23 13.84
N ALA A 192 3.84 12.36 15.00
CA ALA A 192 5.22 12.89 15.08
C ALA A 192 6.24 12.04 14.31
N HIS A 193 5.89 10.78 13.99
CA HIS A 193 6.69 9.91 13.14
C HIS A 193 6.37 10.03 11.65
N TRP A 194 5.41 10.88 11.25
CA TRP A 194 5.18 11.17 9.85
C TRP A 194 6.34 11.99 9.26
N GLY A 195 6.79 11.63 8.06
CA GLY A 195 7.91 12.31 7.42
C GLY A 195 8.37 11.69 6.12
N HIS A 196 9.35 12.33 5.47
CA HIS A 196 9.91 11.87 4.20
C HIS A 196 11.18 11.04 4.41
N TYR A 197 11.05 9.72 4.32
CA TYR A 197 12.16 8.78 4.57
C TYR A 197 12.92 8.33 3.30
N ASN A 198 12.39 8.60 2.11
CA ASN A 198 13.00 8.27 0.82
C ASN A 198 13.52 9.52 0.09
N ARG A 199 14.29 10.39 0.77
CA ARG A 199 15.06 11.40 0.04
C ARG A 199 16.08 10.68 -0.82
N GLY A 200 15.90 10.72 -2.14
CA GLY A 200 16.92 10.32 -3.09
C GLY A 200 18.22 11.09 -2.82
N ALA A 201 19.34 10.58 -3.31
CA ALA A 201 20.69 11.12 -3.15
C ALA A 201 20.90 12.60 -3.57
N SER A 202 19.86 13.33 -3.95
CA SER A 202 19.88 14.72 -4.40
C SER A 202 20.12 15.76 -3.28
N ASP A 203 19.86 15.44 -2.00
CA ASP A 203 20.08 16.40 -0.90
C ASP A 203 21.49 16.36 -0.29
N ARG A 204 22.30 15.34 -0.62
CA ARG A 204 23.72 15.30 -0.21
C ARG A 204 24.62 16.22 -1.04
N ALA A 205 24.08 16.85 -2.09
CA ALA A 205 24.79 17.81 -2.93
C ALA A 205 24.57 19.28 -2.53
N ARG A 206 23.80 19.56 -1.46
CA ARG A 206 23.48 20.93 -1.02
C ARG A 206 23.95 21.27 0.40
N THR A 207 24.66 20.35 1.05
CA THR A 207 25.21 20.52 2.41
C THR A 207 26.69 20.09 2.50
N GLY A 208 27.39 20.07 1.36
CA GLY A 208 28.85 19.90 1.28
C GLY A 208 29.50 21.13 0.71
#